data_AF-W6TYQ0-F1
#
_entry.id   AF-W6TYQ0-F1
#
_cell.length_a   1.000
_cell.length_b   1.000
_cell.length_c   1.000
_cell.angle_alpha   90.00
_cell.angle_beta   90.00
_cell.angle_gamma   90.00
#
_symmetry.space_group_name_H-M   'P 1'
#
loop_
_entity.id
_entity.type
_entity.pdbx_description
1 polymer ?
#
loop_
_entity_poly.entity_id
_entity_poly.type
_entity_poly.pdbx_seq_one_letter_code
_entity_poly.pdbx_strand_id
1 'polypeptide(L)'
;MNSINRTYTYSLKNEKADFFISKINEQMGFTEFEFYHNKIKYAARVNLTGSFNVENVMAALIVVSQIMNVDISTLICKLVNIESLYGRMQDINFGQDFSLIVDYAHTPGAFLKMFPIFKRLAKKRLISVFGSAGERDILKRRLQGEIADEYSDVIILCDEDPRGEDSMQIIRDIAEGIVTKTLNKDLFFIPDRKCAIEKAINIACSDDLVVTLGKGHESSIIYKDKSIFWDEQAVIKDIILSLGNRG
;
A
#
# COMPACT_ATOMS: atom_id res chain seq x y z
N MET A 1 22.05 5.73 -33.28
CA MET A 1 21.19 6.54 -32.39
C MET A 1 19.75 6.23 -32.76
N ASN A 2 19.05 5.39 -31.99
CA ASN A 2 17.63 5.15 -32.22
C ASN A 2 16.87 6.44 -31.92
N SER A 3 16.37 7.13 -32.95
CA SER A 3 15.55 8.32 -32.79
C SER A 3 14.23 7.93 -32.15
N ILE A 4 13.90 8.53 -31.02
CA ILE A 4 12.55 8.47 -30.45
C ILE A 4 11.64 9.22 -31.44
N ASN A 5 10.83 8.49 -32.20
CA ASN A 5 9.98 9.07 -33.25
C ASN A 5 8.77 9.84 -32.68
N ARG A 6 8.38 9.57 -31.42
CA ARG A 6 7.27 10.25 -30.75
C ARG A 6 7.35 10.04 -29.23
N THR A 7 7.11 11.10 -28.48
CA THR A 7 7.03 11.07 -27.00
C THR A 7 5.63 11.51 -26.59
N TYR A 8 5.07 10.86 -25.57
CA TYR A 8 3.83 11.26 -24.92
C TYR A 8 4.11 11.59 -23.45
N THR A 9 3.53 12.68 -22.98
CA THR A 9 3.62 13.14 -21.59
C THR A 9 2.28 12.93 -20.90
N TYR A 10 2.31 12.51 -19.64
CA TYR A 10 1.12 12.42 -18.79
C TYR A 10 1.39 13.08 -17.44
N SER A 11 0.39 13.72 -16.84
CA SER A 11 0.56 14.44 -15.58
C SER A 11 -0.74 14.64 -14.80
N LEU A 12 -0.64 14.54 -13.48
CA LEU A 12 -1.67 14.98 -12.54
C LEU A 12 -1.63 16.50 -12.25
N LYS A 13 -0.57 17.21 -12.67
CA LYS A 13 -0.28 18.59 -12.26
C LYS A 13 -0.13 19.56 -13.43
N ASN A 14 0.38 19.10 -14.56
CA ASN A 14 0.65 19.94 -15.72
C ASN A 14 -0.45 19.78 -16.77
N GLU A 15 -1.34 20.76 -16.86
CA GLU A 15 -2.43 20.82 -17.86
C GLU A 15 -1.94 20.83 -19.31
N LYS A 16 -0.65 21.13 -19.54
CA LYS A 16 -0.02 21.13 -20.87
C LYS A 16 0.52 19.75 -21.28
N ALA A 17 0.42 18.74 -20.43
CA ALA A 17 0.78 17.37 -20.80
C ALA A 17 -0.16 16.85 -21.91
N ASP A 18 0.32 15.92 -22.73
CA ASP A 18 -0.49 15.29 -23.80
C ASP A 18 -1.71 14.55 -23.21
N PHE A 19 -1.54 14.05 -21.99
CA PHE A 19 -2.57 13.45 -21.15
C PHE A 19 -2.59 14.13 -19.78
N PHE A 20 -3.55 15.03 -19.57
CA PHE A 20 -3.75 15.66 -18.27
C PHE A 20 -4.84 14.96 -17.49
N ILE A 21 -4.53 14.48 -16.28
CA ILE A 21 -5.46 13.79 -15.39
C ILE A 21 -6.04 14.79 -14.38
N SER A 22 -7.35 14.71 -14.13
CA SER A 22 -8.02 15.52 -13.11
C SER A 22 -9.19 14.78 -12.46
N LYS A 23 -9.80 15.41 -11.44
CA LYS A 23 -10.95 14.90 -10.69
C LYS A 23 -10.81 13.45 -10.24
N ILE A 24 -9.72 13.15 -9.54
CA ILE A 24 -9.49 11.82 -8.98
C ILE A 24 -10.38 11.65 -7.75
N ASN A 25 -11.24 10.64 -7.79
CA ASN A 25 -12.04 10.16 -6.68
C ASN A 25 -11.51 8.78 -6.27
N GLU A 26 -10.85 8.73 -5.12
CA GLU A 26 -10.27 7.51 -4.57
C GLU A 26 -11.29 6.85 -3.64
N GLN A 27 -11.57 5.57 -3.87
CA GLN A 27 -12.42 4.75 -3.03
C GLN A 27 -11.71 3.44 -2.72
N MET A 28 -12.20 2.69 -1.73
CA MET A 28 -11.68 1.34 -1.50
C MET A 28 -12.06 0.45 -2.69
N GLY A 29 -11.07 -0.23 -3.26
CA GLY A 29 -11.25 -1.16 -4.38
C GLY A 29 -11.34 -0.52 -5.76
N PHE A 30 -11.49 0.81 -5.88
CA PHE A 30 -11.49 1.48 -7.18
C PHE A 30 -11.07 2.95 -7.12
N THR A 31 -10.59 3.44 -8.26
CA THR A 31 -10.29 4.86 -8.47
C THR A 31 -10.98 5.33 -9.74
N GLU A 32 -11.74 6.41 -9.63
CA GLU A 32 -12.37 7.11 -10.75
C GLU A 32 -11.62 8.40 -11.03
N PHE A 33 -11.45 8.74 -12.30
CA PHE A 33 -10.74 9.95 -12.71
C PHE A 33 -11.20 10.42 -14.08
N GLU A 34 -11.00 11.71 -14.36
CA GLU A 34 -11.10 12.27 -15.70
C GLU A 34 -9.69 12.43 -16.29
N PHE A 35 -9.55 12.34 -17.61
CA PHE A 35 -8.34 12.81 -18.29
C PHE A 35 -8.66 13.46 -19.63
N TYR A 36 -7.75 14.32 -20.08
CA TYR A 36 -7.88 15.09 -21.30
C TYR A 36 -6.78 14.68 -22.28
N HIS A 37 -7.17 14.39 -23.52
CA HIS A 37 -6.25 14.15 -24.63
C HIS A 37 -6.78 14.86 -25.87
N ASN A 38 -5.94 15.69 -26.52
CA ASN A 38 -6.33 16.51 -27.67
C ASN A 38 -7.61 17.34 -27.43
N LYS A 39 -7.75 17.91 -26.21
CA LYS A 39 -8.95 18.66 -25.75
C LYS A 39 -10.24 17.83 -25.62
N ILE A 40 -10.18 16.52 -25.87
CA ILE A 40 -11.29 15.61 -25.61
C ILE A 40 -11.17 15.12 -24.17
N LYS A 41 -12.30 15.14 -23.46
CA LYS A 41 -12.41 14.67 -22.09
C LYS A 41 -12.87 13.22 -22.07
N TYR A 42 -12.22 12.42 -21.23
CA TYR A 42 -12.55 11.03 -20.97
C TYR A 42 -12.81 10.82 -19.49
N ALA A 43 -13.78 9.97 -19.16
CA ALA A 43 -14.00 9.48 -17.82
C ALA A 43 -13.52 8.03 -17.75
N ALA A 44 -12.74 7.70 -16.73
CA ALA A 44 -12.14 6.40 -16.56
C ALA A 44 -12.35 5.90 -15.13
N ARG A 45 -12.43 4.58 -15.01
CA ARG A 45 -12.47 3.85 -13.75
C ARG A 45 -11.52 2.68 -13.83
N VAL A 46 -10.75 2.48 -12.77
CA VAL A 46 -9.91 1.30 -12.59
C VAL A 46 -10.24 0.67 -11.25
N ASN A 47 -10.27 -0.66 -11.18
CA ASN A 47 -10.48 -1.40 -9.94
C ASN A 47 -9.17 -1.54 -9.14
N LEU A 48 -8.46 -0.41 -8.99
CA LEU A 48 -7.26 -0.28 -8.18
C LEU A 48 -7.45 0.86 -7.18
N THR A 49 -7.01 0.64 -5.95
CA THR A 49 -7.04 1.66 -4.90
C THR A 49 -5.86 2.62 -5.04
N GLY A 50 -6.12 3.93 -4.91
CA GLY A 50 -5.10 4.97 -4.78
C GLY A 50 -4.70 5.67 -6.08
N SER A 51 -4.58 7.00 -6.01
CA SER A 51 -4.27 7.90 -7.13
C SER A 51 -2.93 7.65 -7.80
N PHE A 52 -1.93 7.11 -7.10
CA PHE A 52 -0.64 6.76 -7.72
C PHE A 52 -0.78 5.66 -8.78
N ASN A 53 -1.80 4.81 -8.68
CA ASN A 53 -2.08 3.82 -9.72
C ASN A 53 -2.64 4.47 -10.98
N VAL A 54 -3.24 5.67 -10.90
CA VAL A 54 -3.74 6.40 -12.09
C VAL A 54 -2.59 6.74 -13.03
N GLU A 55 -1.45 7.21 -12.51
CA GLU A 55 -0.28 7.49 -13.34
C GLU A 55 0.26 6.21 -14.02
N ASN A 56 0.33 5.10 -13.28
CA ASN A 56 0.76 3.81 -13.82
C ASN A 56 -0.20 3.29 -14.91
N VAL A 57 -1.51 3.38 -14.66
CA VAL A 57 -2.56 2.98 -15.59
C VAL A 57 -2.54 3.85 -16.85
N MET A 58 -2.33 5.16 -16.71
CA MET A 58 -2.22 6.07 -17.85
C MET A 58 -0.99 5.74 -18.69
N ALA A 59 0.17 5.49 -18.08
CA ALA A 59 1.36 5.06 -18.80
C ALA A 59 1.10 3.77 -19.59
N ALA A 60 0.49 2.77 -18.95
CA ALA A 60 0.15 1.49 -19.60
C ALA A 60 -0.87 1.67 -20.73
N LEU A 61 -1.93 2.45 -20.51
CA LEU A 61 -2.98 2.75 -21.49
C LEU A 61 -2.39 3.40 -22.75
N ILE A 62 -1.51 4.40 -22.57
CA ILE A 62 -0.82 5.08 -23.67
C ILE A 62 0.03 4.08 -24.46
N VAL A 63 0.86 3.29 -23.77
CA VAL A 63 1.74 2.31 -24.41
C VAL A 63 0.94 1.27 -25.19
N VAL A 64 -0.10 0.68 -24.60
CA VAL A 64 -0.96 -0.32 -25.26
C VAL A 64 -1.68 0.28 -26.47
N SER A 65 -2.24 1.48 -26.34
CA SER A 65 -2.87 2.19 -27.46
C SER A 65 -1.90 2.36 -28.64
N GLN A 66 -0.66 2.77 -28.37
CA GLN A 66 0.34 2.98 -29.42
C GLN A 66 0.83 1.67 -30.04
N ILE A 67 1.10 0.63 -29.25
CA ILE A 67 1.59 -0.66 -29.75
C ILE A 67 0.52 -1.38 -30.58
N MET A 68 -0.74 -1.33 -30.11
CA MET A 68 -1.85 -1.99 -30.81
C MET A 68 -2.43 -1.14 -31.95
N ASN A 69 -2.04 0.13 -32.06
CA ASN A 69 -2.61 1.11 -32.97
C ASN A 69 -4.15 1.20 -32.83
N VAL A 70 -4.61 1.28 -31.58
CA VAL A 70 -6.01 1.31 -31.19
C VAL A 70 -6.30 2.59 -30.42
N ASP A 71 -7.43 3.25 -30.71
CA ASP A 71 -7.80 4.50 -30.05
C ASP A 71 -8.10 4.29 -28.56
N ILE A 72 -7.62 5.22 -27.72
CA ILE A 72 -7.80 5.17 -26.27
C ILE A 72 -9.27 5.07 -25.86
N SER A 73 -10.20 5.68 -26.61
CA SER A 73 -11.65 5.59 -26.35
C SER A 73 -12.16 4.15 -26.27
N THR A 74 -11.54 3.23 -27.03
CA THR A 74 -11.92 1.81 -27.05
C THR A 74 -11.32 1.00 -25.89
N LEU A 75 -10.24 1.50 -25.29
CA LEU A 75 -9.50 0.84 -24.21
C LEU A 75 -9.95 1.29 -22.82
N ILE A 76 -10.48 2.52 -22.68
CA ILE A 76 -10.90 3.07 -21.37
C ILE A 76 -11.90 2.15 -20.67
N CYS A 77 -12.90 1.63 -21.41
CA CYS A 77 -13.92 0.75 -20.83
C CYS A 77 -13.35 -0.59 -20.35
N LYS A 78 -12.11 -0.93 -20.74
CA LYS A 78 -11.43 -2.15 -20.32
C LYS A 78 -10.63 -1.98 -19.03
N LEU A 79 -10.36 -0.74 -18.59
CA LEU A 79 -9.59 -0.44 -17.38
C LEU A 79 -10.24 -1.04 -16.11
N VAL A 80 -11.57 -1.20 -16.10
CA VAL A 80 -12.28 -1.85 -14.99
C VAL A 80 -11.93 -3.33 -14.82
N ASN A 81 -11.33 -3.98 -15.83
CA ASN A 81 -10.90 -5.37 -15.74
C ASN A 81 -9.46 -5.51 -15.21
N ILE A 82 -8.77 -4.41 -14.91
CA ILE A 82 -7.46 -4.46 -14.28
C ILE A 82 -7.64 -4.85 -12.81
N GLU A 83 -7.07 -5.98 -12.44
CA GLU A 83 -7.06 -6.49 -11.08
C GLU A 83 -5.86 -5.96 -10.30
N SER A 84 -6.01 -5.86 -8.97
CA SER A 84 -4.90 -5.53 -8.08
C SER A 84 -3.80 -6.59 -8.15
N LEU A 85 -2.56 -6.14 -8.20
CA LEU A 85 -1.42 -7.04 -8.06
C LEU A 85 -1.38 -7.57 -6.63
N TYR A 86 -1.06 -8.86 -6.49
CA TYR A 86 -0.83 -9.50 -5.20
C TYR A 86 0.20 -8.68 -4.39
N GLY A 87 -0.14 -8.33 -3.14
CA GLY A 87 0.72 -7.55 -2.24
C GLY A 87 0.96 -6.09 -2.64
N ARG A 88 0.10 -5.47 -3.47
CA ARG A 88 0.19 -4.07 -3.91
C ARG A 88 -1.16 -3.38 -3.78
N MET A 89 -1.35 -2.59 -2.72
CA MET A 89 -2.64 -1.99 -2.33
C MET A 89 -3.78 -3.01 -2.40
N GLN A 90 -3.47 -4.24 -1.99
CA GLN A 90 -4.39 -5.35 -2.12
C GLN A 90 -5.44 -5.23 -1.03
N ASP A 91 -6.69 -4.99 -1.42
CA ASP A 91 -7.83 -5.01 -0.52
C ASP A 91 -8.15 -6.46 -0.12
N ILE A 92 -8.18 -6.71 1.18
CA ILE A 92 -8.43 -8.04 1.75
C ILE A 92 -9.78 -8.03 2.43
N ASN A 93 -10.70 -8.81 1.88
CA ASN A 93 -12.03 -8.99 2.43
C ASN A 93 -12.38 -10.48 2.54
N PHE A 94 -12.50 -10.95 3.78
CA PHE A 94 -12.97 -12.29 4.13
C PHE A 94 -14.24 -12.24 4.98
N GLY A 95 -15.01 -11.14 4.91
CA GLY A 95 -16.28 -10.95 5.61
C GLY A 95 -16.20 -10.14 6.91
N GLN A 96 -15.03 -9.59 7.25
CA GLN A 96 -14.87 -8.72 8.41
C GLN A 96 -15.51 -7.33 8.19
N ASP A 97 -15.77 -6.59 9.27
CA ASP A 97 -16.47 -5.30 9.28
C ASP A 97 -15.53 -4.06 9.28
N PHE A 98 -14.22 -4.31 9.23
CA PHE A 98 -13.17 -3.30 9.03
C PHE A 98 -12.48 -3.51 7.68
N SER A 99 -11.82 -2.47 7.17
CA SER A 99 -11.07 -2.56 5.91
C SER A 99 -9.63 -3.03 6.18
N LEU A 100 -9.06 -3.84 5.30
CA LEU A 100 -7.67 -4.30 5.43
C LEU A 100 -6.95 -4.20 4.09
N ILE A 101 -5.77 -3.56 4.09
CA ILE A 101 -4.90 -3.46 2.92
C ILE A 101 -3.55 -4.13 3.21
N VAL A 102 -3.06 -4.91 2.24
CA VAL A 102 -1.70 -5.47 2.22
C VAL A 102 -0.88 -4.78 1.14
N ASP A 103 0.31 -4.27 1.49
CA ASP A 103 1.24 -3.66 0.53
C ASP A 103 2.72 -3.97 0.87
N TYR A 104 3.62 -3.89 -0.11
CA TYR A 104 5.06 -4.15 0.07
C TYR A 104 5.93 -2.88 0.17
N ALA A 105 5.32 -1.70 0.28
CA ALA A 105 6.04 -0.49 0.62
C ALA A 105 6.92 -0.68 1.86
N HIS A 106 8.21 -0.40 1.70
CA HIS A 106 9.25 -0.56 2.73
C HIS A 106 10.28 0.59 2.71
N THR A 107 10.03 1.62 1.89
CA THR A 107 10.88 2.80 1.77
C THR A 107 10.13 4.04 2.30
N PRO A 108 10.84 5.03 2.89
CA PRO A 108 10.21 6.28 3.33
C PRO A 108 9.47 7.00 2.20
N GLY A 109 10.00 6.98 0.97
CA GLY A 109 9.33 7.59 -0.18
C GLY A 109 8.01 6.90 -0.56
N ALA A 110 7.90 5.59 -0.36
CA ALA A 110 6.62 4.88 -0.54
C ALA A 110 5.65 5.20 0.61
N PHE A 111 6.14 5.27 1.85
CA PHE A 111 5.34 5.66 3.02
C PHE A 111 4.73 7.07 2.83
N LEU A 112 5.54 8.06 2.43
CA LEU A 112 5.08 9.43 2.16
C LEU A 112 3.98 9.50 1.08
N LYS A 113 3.96 8.56 0.13
CA LYS A 113 2.91 8.49 -0.89
C LYS A 113 1.65 7.81 -0.37
N MET A 114 1.80 6.77 0.44
CA MET A 114 0.70 5.88 0.81
C MET A 114 -0.04 6.27 2.08
N PHE A 115 0.66 6.71 3.13
CA PHE A 115 0.01 7.07 4.40
C PHE A 115 -1.04 8.18 4.27
N PRO A 116 -0.85 9.23 3.43
CA PRO A 116 -1.90 10.20 3.16
C PRO A 116 -3.14 9.59 2.50
N ILE A 117 -2.95 8.58 1.63
CA ILE A 117 -4.05 7.85 0.99
C ILE A 117 -4.78 7.01 2.03
N PHE A 118 -4.04 6.25 2.84
CA PHE A 118 -4.61 5.45 3.93
C PHE A 118 -5.42 6.30 4.90
N LYS A 119 -4.93 7.48 5.29
CA LYS A 119 -5.67 8.37 6.18
C LYS A 119 -6.96 8.89 5.57
N ARG A 120 -7.00 9.13 4.24
CA ARG A 120 -8.25 9.50 3.53
C ARG A 120 -9.23 8.33 3.42
N LEU A 121 -8.73 7.11 3.26
CA LEU A 121 -9.56 5.90 3.15
C LEU A 121 -10.08 5.40 4.50
N ALA A 122 -9.35 5.65 5.58
CA ALA A 122 -9.77 5.30 6.94
C ALA A 122 -11.00 6.14 7.33
N LYS A 123 -12.14 5.48 7.54
CA LYS A 123 -13.38 6.14 7.99
C LYS A 123 -13.34 6.48 9.49
N LYS A 124 -12.63 5.68 10.29
CA LYS A 124 -12.39 5.89 11.72
C LYS A 124 -10.88 5.92 12.02
N ARG A 125 -10.30 4.81 12.45
CA ARG A 125 -8.88 4.73 12.82
C ARG A 125 -8.06 4.10 11.70
N LEU A 126 -6.83 4.58 11.54
CA LEU A 126 -5.79 3.93 10.77
C LEU A 126 -4.87 3.13 11.72
N ILE A 127 -4.80 1.82 11.54
CA ILE A 127 -3.95 0.89 12.29
C ILE A 127 -2.89 0.36 11.34
N SER A 128 -1.61 0.68 11.58
CA SER A 128 -0.50 0.26 10.72
C SER A 128 0.34 -0.85 11.36
N VAL A 129 0.70 -1.85 10.55
CA VAL A 129 1.57 -2.98 10.94
C VAL A 129 2.75 -3.04 9.99
N PHE A 130 3.96 -2.82 10.48
CA PHE A 130 5.14 -2.84 9.61
C PHE A 130 6.44 -3.08 10.38
N GLY A 131 7.50 -3.33 9.62
CA GLY A 131 8.87 -3.46 10.11
C GLY A 131 9.84 -2.75 9.18
N SER A 132 11.11 -3.14 9.26
CA SER A 132 12.13 -2.73 8.30
C SER A 132 13.15 -3.86 8.15
N ALA A 133 13.54 -4.19 6.92
CA ALA A 133 14.61 -5.17 6.71
C ALA A 133 15.93 -4.77 7.40
N GLY A 134 16.56 -5.74 8.06
CA GLY A 134 17.94 -5.66 8.56
C GLY A 134 18.97 -5.68 7.43
N GLU A 135 20.22 -5.35 7.75
CA GLU A 135 21.38 -5.19 6.87
C GLU A 135 21.09 -4.24 5.70
N ARG A 136 20.31 -3.20 5.97
CA ARG A 136 19.92 -2.13 5.04
C ARG A 136 20.14 -0.77 5.69
N ASP A 137 19.81 0.28 4.95
CA ASP A 137 19.89 1.66 5.44
C ASP A 137 19.08 1.84 6.73
N ILE A 138 19.79 2.12 7.83
CA ILE A 138 19.25 2.32 9.17
C ILE A 138 18.53 3.66 9.27
N LEU A 139 18.98 4.69 8.52
CA LEU A 139 18.37 6.03 8.56
C LEU A 139 16.91 6.00 8.13
N LYS A 140 16.55 5.05 7.26
CA LYS A 140 15.17 4.88 6.80
C LYS A 140 14.22 4.45 7.93
N ARG A 141 14.71 3.76 8.97
CA ARG A 141 13.88 3.19 10.06
C ARG A 141 13.17 4.29 10.82
N ARG A 142 13.93 5.28 11.29
CA ARG A 142 13.41 6.46 11.98
C ARG A 142 12.40 7.21 11.10
N LEU A 143 12.74 7.46 9.83
CA LEU A 143 11.84 8.16 8.90
C LEU A 143 10.52 7.39 8.66
N GLN A 144 10.56 6.06 8.58
CA GLN A 144 9.34 5.24 8.51
C GLN A 144 8.47 5.43 9.77
N GLY A 145 9.09 5.49 10.94
CA GLY A 145 8.42 5.79 12.21
C GLY A 145 7.78 7.17 12.22
N GLU A 146 8.53 8.22 11.84
CA GLU A 146 8.05 9.61 11.78
C GLU A 146 6.81 9.76 10.89
N ILE A 147 6.84 9.16 9.69
CA ILE A 147 5.71 9.18 8.78
C ILE A 147 4.53 8.40 9.37
N ALA A 148 4.76 7.19 9.90
CA ALA A 148 3.67 6.41 10.46
C ALA A 148 3.01 7.10 11.66
N ASP A 149 3.80 7.81 12.48
CA ASP A 149 3.33 8.58 13.64
C ASP A 149 2.38 9.71 13.25
N GLU A 150 2.67 10.41 12.16
CA GLU A 150 1.86 11.52 11.65
C GLU A 150 0.45 11.07 11.24
N TYR A 151 0.32 9.91 10.59
CA TYR A 151 -0.94 9.50 9.95
C TYR A 151 -1.71 8.42 10.71
N SER A 152 -1.03 7.52 11.43
CA SER A 152 -1.66 6.37 12.09
C SER A 152 -2.24 6.75 13.45
N ASP A 153 -3.38 6.16 13.78
CA ASP A 153 -3.96 6.23 15.11
C ASP A 153 -3.37 5.15 16.03
N VAL A 154 -3.00 3.98 15.46
CA VAL A 154 -2.28 2.91 16.17
C VAL A 154 -1.15 2.36 15.28
N ILE A 155 0.01 2.09 15.90
CA ILE A 155 1.19 1.54 15.23
C ILE A 155 1.61 0.24 15.91
N ILE A 156 1.84 -0.79 15.11
CA ILE A 156 2.35 -2.09 15.57
C ILE A 156 3.63 -2.40 14.77
N LEU A 157 4.75 -2.43 15.48
CA LEU A 157 6.06 -2.70 14.90
C LEU A 157 6.41 -4.17 15.06
N CYS A 158 6.90 -4.78 13.98
CA CYS A 158 7.19 -6.22 13.89
C CYS A 158 8.37 -6.51 12.96
N ASP A 159 8.71 -7.79 12.83
CA ASP A 159 9.70 -8.25 11.88
C ASP A 159 9.22 -8.10 10.41
N GLU A 160 10.15 -7.76 9.53
CA GLU A 160 10.00 -7.82 8.08
C GLU A 160 11.00 -8.83 7.49
N ASP A 161 12.29 -8.54 7.63
CA ASP A 161 13.41 -9.44 7.34
C ASP A 161 14.60 -9.04 8.24
N PRO A 162 14.62 -9.41 9.54
CA PRO A 162 15.67 -8.97 10.46
C PRO A 162 17.09 -9.38 10.03
N ARG A 163 17.22 -10.47 9.26
CA ARG A 163 18.52 -11.05 8.85
C ARG A 163 19.44 -11.22 10.05
N GLY A 164 20.69 -10.76 9.98
CA GLY A 164 21.66 -10.85 11.05
C GLY A 164 21.45 -9.91 12.23
N GLU A 165 20.50 -8.96 12.17
CA GLU A 165 20.26 -7.96 13.21
C GLU A 165 19.25 -8.43 14.27
N ASP A 166 19.31 -7.82 15.45
CA ASP A 166 18.34 -8.05 16.52
C ASP A 166 16.99 -7.38 16.19
N SER A 167 15.92 -8.17 16.20
CA SER A 167 14.56 -7.70 15.92
C SER A 167 14.15 -6.51 16.78
N MET A 168 14.44 -6.56 18.08
CA MET A 168 14.05 -5.49 19.00
C MET A 168 14.88 -4.22 18.78
N GLN A 169 16.13 -4.34 18.33
CA GLN A 169 16.91 -3.19 17.92
C GLN A 169 16.28 -2.49 16.71
N ILE A 170 15.94 -3.22 15.65
CA ILE A 170 15.28 -2.65 14.46
C ILE A 170 13.97 -1.95 14.87
N ILE A 171 13.14 -2.60 15.69
CA ILE A 171 11.88 -2.03 16.17
C ILE A 171 12.11 -0.74 16.95
N ARG A 172 13.12 -0.69 17.83
CA ARG A 172 13.47 0.52 18.58
C ARG A 172 13.95 1.63 17.66
N ASP A 173 14.79 1.33 16.67
CA ASP A 173 15.26 2.33 15.68
C ASP A 173 14.10 2.96 14.91
N ILE A 174 13.07 2.17 14.56
CA ILE A 174 11.84 2.70 13.95
C ILE A 174 11.10 3.58 14.95
N ALA A 175 10.95 3.10 16.19
CA ALA A 175 10.24 3.81 17.24
C ALA A 175 10.87 5.14 17.66
N GLU A 176 12.16 5.38 17.41
CA GLU A 176 12.79 6.69 17.60
C GLU A 176 12.11 7.82 16.81
N GLY A 177 11.45 7.48 15.70
CA GLY A 177 10.66 8.41 14.91
C GLY A 177 9.24 8.66 15.43
N ILE A 178 8.77 7.87 16.41
CA ILE A 178 7.39 7.88 16.88
C ILE A 178 7.33 8.63 18.21
N VAL A 179 6.80 9.85 18.19
CA VAL A 179 6.82 10.76 19.35
C VAL A 179 5.44 11.04 19.93
N THR A 180 4.37 10.83 19.17
CA THR A 180 2.99 11.11 19.63
C THR A 180 2.26 9.89 20.19
N LYS A 181 2.83 8.69 20.06
CA LYS A 181 2.23 7.43 20.57
C LYS A 181 2.87 6.99 21.89
N THR A 182 2.06 6.30 22.69
CA THR A 182 2.40 5.69 23.97
C THR A 182 2.48 4.17 23.83
N LEU A 183 3.62 3.62 24.26
CA LEU A 183 3.84 2.17 24.29
C LEU A 183 2.74 1.45 25.08
N ASN A 184 2.28 0.32 24.54
CA ASN A 184 1.19 -0.54 25.05
C ASN A 184 -0.22 0.07 25.01
N LYS A 185 -0.39 1.28 24.45
CA LYS A 185 -1.69 1.91 24.26
C LYS A 185 -2.04 2.02 22.77
N ASP A 186 -1.21 2.74 22.03
CA ASP A 186 -1.36 3.02 20.60
C ASP A 186 -0.03 2.81 19.83
N LEU A 187 1.02 2.35 20.52
CA LEU A 187 2.25 1.81 19.95
C LEU A 187 2.53 0.43 20.56
N PHE A 188 2.77 -0.58 19.73
CA PHE A 188 3.05 -1.95 20.19
C PHE A 188 4.30 -2.50 19.50
N PHE A 189 5.18 -3.16 20.27
CA PHE A 189 6.36 -3.87 19.76
C PHE A 189 6.10 -5.37 19.83
N ILE A 190 5.92 -6.00 18.68
CA ILE A 190 5.58 -7.42 18.56
C ILE A 190 6.44 -8.00 17.42
N PRO A 191 7.65 -8.51 17.71
CA PRO A 191 8.56 -9.03 16.68
C PRO A 191 7.92 -10.09 15.78
N ASP A 192 7.19 -11.05 16.37
CA ASP A 192 6.47 -12.05 15.60
C ASP A 192 5.38 -11.39 14.74
N ARG A 193 5.63 -11.35 13.41
CA ARG A 193 4.77 -10.65 12.45
C ARG A 193 3.34 -11.18 12.43
N LYS A 194 3.15 -12.49 12.63
CA LYS A 194 1.82 -13.09 12.70
C LYS A 194 1.07 -12.57 13.93
N CYS A 195 1.71 -12.56 15.10
CA CYS A 195 1.15 -12.00 16.33
C CYS A 195 0.85 -10.50 16.19
N ALA A 196 1.68 -9.76 15.46
CA ALA A 196 1.48 -8.33 15.20
C ALA A 196 0.22 -8.08 14.35
N ILE A 197 0.06 -8.85 13.27
CA ILE A 197 -1.14 -8.81 12.42
C ILE A 197 -2.38 -9.25 13.21
N GLU A 198 -2.27 -10.31 14.01
CA GLU A 198 -3.34 -10.79 14.88
C GLU A 198 -3.74 -9.72 15.91
N LYS A 199 -2.78 -9.01 16.51
CA LYS A 199 -3.05 -7.87 17.39
C LYS A 199 -3.82 -6.78 16.67
N ALA A 200 -3.41 -6.40 15.46
CA ALA A 200 -4.06 -5.37 14.66
C ALA A 200 -5.51 -5.71 14.34
N ILE A 201 -5.76 -6.95 13.90
CA ILE A 201 -7.09 -7.45 13.59
C ILE A 201 -7.96 -7.50 14.86
N ASN A 202 -7.43 -7.96 15.99
CA ASN A 202 -8.21 -8.07 17.23
C ASN A 202 -8.59 -6.72 17.84
N ILE A 203 -7.82 -5.66 17.62
CA ILE A 203 -8.15 -4.31 18.13
C ILE A 203 -8.96 -3.49 17.12
N ALA A 204 -9.11 -3.95 15.88
CA ALA A 204 -9.86 -3.25 14.84
C ALA A 204 -11.36 -3.31 15.17
N CYS A 205 -12.03 -2.16 15.00
CA CYS A 205 -13.47 -2.04 15.12
C CYS A 205 -14.07 -1.76 13.74
N SER A 206 -15.40 -1.89 13.60
CA SER A 206 -16.10 -1.58 12.36
C SER A 206 -15.70 -0.22 11.81
N ASP A 207 -15.48 -0.13 10.49
CA ASP A 207 -15.01 1.07 9.77
C ASP A 207 -13.57 1.55 10.06
N ASP A 208 -12.79 0.82 10.86
CA ASP A 208 -11.34 1.05 10.91
C ASP A 208 -10.66 0.57 9.62
N LEU A 209 -9.46 1.06 9.37
CA LEU A 209 -8.56 0.59 8.31
C LEU A 209 -7.29 0.01 8.93
N VAL A 210 -7.05 -1.27 8.68
CA VAL A 210 -5.79 -1.95 8.98
C VAL A 210 -4.91 -1.95 7.73
N VAL A 211 -3.64 -1.59 7.86
CA VAL A 211 -2.66 -1.70 6.76
C VAL A 211 -1.46 -2.53 7.21
N THR A 212 -1.09 -3.55 6.43
CA THR A 212 0.15 -4.32 6.64
C THR A 212 1.15 -3.96 5.53
N LEU A 213 2.34 -3.53 5.92
CA LEU A 213 3.36 -3.01 5.00
C LEU A 213 4.65 -3.82 5.08
N GLY A 214 5.43 -3.77 4.00
CA GLY A 214 6.78 -4.33 3.89
C GLY A 214 6.84 -5.66 3.15
N LYS A 215 6.00 -6.64 3.50
CA LYS A 215 6.07 -7.99 2.91
C LYS A 215 5.22 -8.14 1.66
N GLY A 216 3.96 -7.73 1.65
CA GLY A 216 3.10 -7.83 0.47
C GLY A 216 3.16 -9.20 -0.22
N HIS A 217 3.84 -9.26 -1.37
CA HIS A 217 3.99 -10.47 -2.20
C HIS A 217 5.20 -11.35 -1.84
N GLU A 218 6.02 -10.94 -0.87
CA GLU A 218 7.18 -11.69 -0.41
C GLU A 218 6.77 -13.02 0.23
N SER A 219 7.49 -14.07 -0.11
CA SER A 219 7.15 -15.45 0.28
C SER A 219 7.94 -15.97 1.49
N SER A 220 8.72 -15.11 2.16
CA SER A 220 9.52 -15.52 3.31
C SER A 220 9.81 -14.38 4.28
N ILE A 221 10.14 -14.69 5.54
CA ILE A 221 10.78 -13.79 6.50
C ILE A 221 12.17 -14.34 6.81
N ILE A 222 13.20 -13.52 6.58
CA ILE A 222 14.60 -13.93 6.70
C ILE A 222 15.18 -13.49 8.05
N TYR A 223 15.70 -14.46 8.80
CA TYR A 223 16.46 -14.31 10.04
C TYR A 223 17.92 -14.74 9.83
N LYS A 224 18.75 -14.57 10.86
CA LYS A 224 20.20 -14.86 10.82
C LYS A 224 20.52 -16.30 10.43
N ASP A 225 19.75 -17.25 10.95
CA ASP A 225 20.01 -18.69 10.89
C ASP A 225 18.94 -19.46 10.13
N LYS A 226 17.83 -18.81 9.75
CA LYS A 226 16.69 -19.46 9.10
C LYS A 226 15.90 -18.50 8.20
N SER A 227 15.17 -19.08 7.26
CA SER A 227 14.12 -18.41 6.51
C SER A 227 12.80 -19.12 6.82
N ILE A 228 11.78 -18.35 7.18
CA ILE A 228 10.44 -18.86 7.45
C ILE A 228 9.60 -18.62 6.21
N PHE A 229 8.90 -19.64 5.71
CA PHE A 229 7.90 -19.44 4.66
C PHE A 229 6.82 -18.47 5.13
N TRP A 230 6.51 -17.48 4.30
CA TRP A 230 5.57 -16.43 4.63
C TRP A 230 4.57 -16.24 3.50
N ASP A 231 3.30 -16.15 3.84
CA ASP A 231 2.24 -15.74 2.95
C ASP A 231 1.32 -14.84 3.77
N GLU A 232 1.44 -13.52 3.57
CA GLU A 232 0.73 -12.53 4.37
C GLU A 232 -0.78 -12.68 4.22
N GLN A 233 -1.28 -12.91 3.00
CA GLN A 233 -2.71 -13.05 2.74
C GLN A 233 -3.26 -14.33 3.39
N ALA A 234 -2.55 -15.45 3.28
CA ALA A 234 -2.96 -16.70 3.91
C ALA A 234 -3.00 -16.58 5.44
N VAL A 235 -1.99 -15.95 6.05
CA VAL A 235 -1.96 -15.70 7.49
C VAL A 235 -3.13 -14.82 7.93
N ILE A 236 -3.40 -13.73 7.21
CA ILE A 236 -4.54 -12.84 7.50
C ILE A 236 -5.87 -13.59 7.37
N LYS A 237 -6.02 -14.40 6.32
CA LYS A 237 -7.22 -15.21 6.10
C LYS A 237 -7.48 -16.15 7.26
N ASP A 238 -6.45 -16.88 7.69
CA ASP A 238 -6.57 -17.82 8.81
C ASP A 238 -6.97 -17.12 10.11
N ILE A 239 -6.41 -15.94 10.39
CA ILE A 239 -6.76 -15.14 11.58
C ILE A 239 -8.22 -14.70 11.52
N ILE A 240 -8.67 -14.11 10.40
CA ILE A 240 -10.03 -13.59 10.26
C ILE A 240 -11.07 -14.71 10.36
N LEU A 241 -10.86 -15.83 9.65
CA LEU A 241 -11.79 -16.96 9.69
C LEU A 241 -11.82 -17.64 11.07
N SER A 242 -10.71 -17.64 11.80
CA SER A 242 -10.66 -18.17 13.17
C SER A 242 -11.43 -17.32 14.18
N LEU A 243 -11.58 -16.01 13.93
CA LEU A 243 -12.36 -15.10 14.78
C LEU A 243 -13.87 -15.22 14.50
N GLY A 244 -14.26 -15.36 13.23
CA GLY A 244 -15.68 -15.56 12.85
C GLY A 244 -16.30 -16.83 13.43
N ASN A 245 -15.50 -17.88 13.67
CA ASN A 245 -15.94 -19.14 14.27
C ASN A 245 -16.10 -19.09 15.81
N ARG A 246 -15.78 -17.96 16.46
CA ARG A 246 -15.92 -17.78 17.92
C ARG A 246 -17.20 -17.03 18.32
N GLY A 247 -18.01 -16.60 17.35
CA GLY A 247 -19.27 -15.87 17.54
C GLY A 247 -20.50 -16.76 17.51
#